data_AF-A0ABD3X4U2-F1
#
_entry.id   AF-A0ABD3X4U2-F1
#
_cell.length_a   1.000
_cell.length_b   1.000
_cell.length_c   1.000
_cell.angle_alpha   90.00
_cell.angle_beta   90.00
_cell.angle_gamma   90.00
#
_symmetry.space_group_name_H-M   'P 1'
#
loop_
_entity.id
_entity.type
_entity.pdbx_description
1 polymer ?
#
loop_
_entity_poly.entity_id
_entity_poly.type
_entity_poly.pdbx_seq_one_letter_code
_entity_poly.pdbx_strand_id
1 'polypeptide(L)' 'MKKEEDDVSDNSSINRFTCKVCGKGFEFPKLLQRHLKCHNGIKRYLCIFCGKGFNDTFDLKRHTRTHT' A
#
# COMPACT_ATOMS: atom_id res chain seq x y z
N MET A 1 6.63 -7.36 23.67
CA MET A 1 5.19 -7.02 23.73
C MET A 1 5.08 -5.55 24.11
N LYS A 2 4.70 -4.66 23.20
CA LYS A 2 4.28 -3.30 23.54
C LYS A 2 2.92 -3.06 22.90
N LYS A 3 1.98 -2.73 23.79
CA LYS A 3 0.56 -2.45 23.57
C LYS A 3 0.38 -1.20 22.71
N GLU A 4 -0.72 -1.16 21.96
CA GLU A 4 -1.51 0.06 21.74
C GLU A 4 -2.96 -0.41 21.53
N GLU A 5 -3.79 -0.09 22.52
CA GLU A 5 -5.25 -0.19 22.52
C GLU A 5 -5.77 1.07 21.83
N ASP A 6 -6.63 0.95 20.83
CA ASP A 6 -7.42 2.08 20.31
C ASP A 6 -8.82 1.58 19.95
N ASP A 7 -9.74 1.89 20.86
CA ASP A 7 -11.15 2.27 20.70
C ASP A 7 -11.89 1.78 19.43
N VAL A 8 -12.75 0.78 19.62
CA VAL A 8 -13.76 0.36 18.63
C VAL A 8 -15.02 1.18 18.88
N SER A 9 -15.33 2.08 17.94
CA SER A 9 -16.65 2.71 17.88
C SER A 9 -17.14 2.90 16.44
N ASP A 10 -18.33 2.36 16.22
CA ASP A 10 -19.32 2.63 15.17
C ASP A 10 -19.19 2.03 13.75
N ASN A 11 -20.34 1.61 13.23
CA ASN A 11 -20.57 0.51 12.31
C ASN A 11 -20.76 0.97 10.85
N SER A 12 -19.83 0.62 9.95
CA SER A 12 -20.10 0.12 8.58
C SER A 12 -18.79 0.03 7.77
N SER A 13 -18.42 -1.18 7.34
CA SER A 13 -17.15 -1.54 6.66
C SER A 13 -15.91 -1.58 7.58
N ILE A 14 -15.73 -2.69 8.30
CA ILE A 14 -14.60 -2.93 9.21
C ILE A 14 -13.27 -3.04 8.43
N ASN A 15 -12.69 -1.89 8.10
CA ASN A 15 -11.30 -1.76 7.68
C ASN A 15 -10.42 -1.72 8.94
N ARG A 16 -10.08 -2.88 9.51
CA ARG A 16 -9.31 -2.99 10.76
C ARG A 16 -7.90 -2.39 10.69
N PHE A 17 -7.37 -2.17 9.49
CA PHE A 17 -6.00 -1.73 9.29
C PHE A 17 -5.97 -0.34 8.69
N THR A 18 -5.80 0.67 9.54
CA THR A 18 -5.82 2.07 9.14
C THR A 18 -4.40 2.62 8.98
N CYS A 19 -4.17 3.40 7.94
CA CYS A 19 -2.91 4.10 7.75
C CYS A 19 -2.81 5.28 8.72
N LYS A 20 -1.86 5.25 9.67
CA LYS A 20 -1.61 6.38 10.58
C LYS A 20 -1.09 7.65 9.87
N VAL A 21 -0.66 7.56 8.61
CA VAL A 21 -0.14 8.71 7.84
C VAL A 21 -1.25 9.48 7.11
N CYS A 22 -2.27 8.80 6.57
CA CYS A 22 -3.33 9.45 5.79
C CYS A 22 -4.76 9.05 6.18
N GLY A 23 -4.94 8.25 7.24
CA GLY A 23 -6.25 7.81 7.74
C GLY A 23 -6.97 6.77 6.86
N LYS A 24 -6.36 6.29 5.77
CA LYS A 24 -7.02 5.35 4.86
C LYS A 24 -7.15 3.95 5.47
N GLY A 25 -8.35 3.40 5.44
CA GLY A 25 -8.65 2.04 5.93
C GLY A 25 -8.42 0.94 4.90
N PHE A 26 -7.96 -0.21 5.36
CA PHE A 26 -7.77 -1.42 4.57
C PHE A 26 -8.34 -2.66 5.29
N GLU A 27 -8.85 -3.59 4.49
CA GLU A 27 -9.43 -4.86 4.98
C GLU A 27 -8.35 -5.82 5.51
N PHE A 28 -7.14 -5.78 4.96
CA PHE A 28 -6.04 -6.69 5.32
C PHE A 28 -4.74 -5.96 5.66
N PRO A 29 -3.92 -6.50 6.59
CA PRO A 29 -2.66 -5.87 6.98
C PRO A 29 -1.65 -5.84 5.82
N LYS A 30 -1.68 -6.85 4.93
CA LYS A 30 -0.86 -6.88 3.70
C LYS A 30 -1.13 -5.70 2.77
N LEU A 31 -2.38 -5.22 2.72
CA LEU A 31 -2.76 -4.07 1.91
C LEU A 31 -2.26 -2.77 2.54
N LEU A 32 -2.41 -2.63 3.86
CA LEU A 32 -1.83 -1.51 4.60
C LEU A 32 -0.30 -1.45 4.43
N GLN A 33 0.40 -2.56 4.61
CA GLN A 33 1.85 -2.65 4.43
C GLN A 33 2.29 -2.29 2.99
N ARG A 34 1.55 -2.73 1.98
CA ARG A 34 1.79 -2.32 0.58
C ARG A 34 1.55 -0.82 0.39
N HIS A 35 0.51 -0.28 1.01
CA HIS A 35 0.18 1.14 0.95
C HIS A 35 1.24 2.01 1.62
N LEU A 36 1.80 1.61 2.77
CA LEU A 36 2.86 2.35 3.46
C LEU A 36 4.12 2.54 2.61
N LYS A 37 4.41 1.62 1.67
CA LYS A 37 5.51 1.80 0.70
C LYS A 37 5.32 3.01 -0.21
N CYS A 38 4.06 3.39 -0.48
CA CYS A 38 3.74 4.58 -1.27
C CYS A 38 4.11 5.88 -0.53
N HIS A 39 3.87 5.95 0.78
CA HIS A 39 4.22 7.11 1.60
C HIS A 39 5.72 7.37 1.65
N ASN A 40 6.53 6.32 1.70
CA ASN A 40 7.97 6.45 1.66
C ASN A 40 8.52 6.78 0.27
N GLY A 41 7.67 6.79 -0.78
CA GLY A 41 8.10 6.99 -2.16
C GLY A 41 9.06 5.91 -2.67
N ILE A 42 9.29 4.84 -1.90
CA ILE A 42 10.24 3.77 -2.25
C ILE A 42 9.58 2.87 -3.28
N LYS A 43 9.67 3.31 -4.52
CA LYS A 43 9.36 2.51 -5.70
C LYS A 43 10.52 1.58 -5.98
N ARG A 44 10.45 0.39 -5.38
CA ARG A 44 11.50 -0.64 -5.47
C ARG A 44 11.69 -1.17 -6.88
N TYR A 45 10.67 -1.05 -7.72
CA TYR A 45 10.65 -1.64 -9.05
C TYR A 45 10.53 -0.54 -10.09
N LEU A 46 11.60 -0.30 -10.84
CA LEU A 46 11.64 0.71 -11.89
C LEU A 46 11.39 0.07 -13.26
N CYS A 47 10.60 0.75 -14.08
CA CYS A 47 10.45 0.38 -15.48
C CYS A 47 11.73 0.69 -16.25
N ILE A 48 12.27 -0.31 -16.96
CA ILE A 48 13.49 -0.14 -17.77
C ILE A 48 13.27 0.76 -19.00
N PHE A 49 12.03 0.87 -19.48
CA PHE A 49 11.72 1.66 -20.69
C PHE A 49 11.54 3.14 -20.41
N CYS A 50 10.94 3.50 -19.26
CA CYS A 50 10.57 4.89 -18.97
C CYS A 50 10.94 5.37 -17.56
N GLY A 51 11.64 4.56 -16.76
CA GLY A 51 12.04 4.92 -15.39
C GLY A 51 10.89 5.04 -14.38
N LYS A 52 9.63 4.80 -14.78
CA LYS A 52 8.48 4.87 -13.89
C LYS A 52 8.59 3.81 -12.80
N GLY A 53 8.52 4.25 -11.54
CA GLY A 53 8.63 3.33 -10.41
C GLY A 53 7.30 2.83 -9.85
N PHE A 54 7.31 1.59 -9.37
CA PHE A 54 6.20 0.81 -8.86
C PHE A 54 6.54 0.20 -7.48
N ASN A 55 5.49 -0.06 -6.69
CA ASN A 55 5.62 -0.61 -5.34
C ASN A 55 5.61 -2.15 -5.30
N ASP A 56 5.26 -2.79 -6.42
CA ASP A 56 5.14 -4.24 -6.58
C ASP A 56 5.57 -4.70 -7.99
N THR A 57 6.07 -5.94 -8.09
CA THR A 57 6.52 -6.54 -9.36
C THR A 57 5.35 -6.84 -10.29
N PHE A 58 4.18 -7.19 -9.75
CA PHE A 58 2.98 -7.43 -10.54
C PHE A 58 2.57 -6.18 -11.32
N ASP A 59 2.54 -5.03 -10.65
CA ASP A 59 2.20 -3.75 -11.28
C ASP A 59 3.25 -3.33 -12.32
N LEU A 60 4.54 -3.52 -12.03
CA LEU A 60 5.61 -3.30 -13.01
C LEU A 60 5.41 -4.19 -14.25
N LYS A 61 5.21 -5.50 -14.08
CA LYS A 61 5.07 -6.46 -15.19
C LYS A 61 3.84 -6.17 -16.06
N ARG A 62 2.74 -5.73 -15.45
CA ARG A 62 1.56 -5.28 -16.19
C ARG A 62 1.86 -4.00 -16.97
N HIS A 63 2.56 -3.06 -16.37
CA HIS A 63 2.97 -1.83 -17.04
C HIS A 63 3.96 -2.07 -18.18
N THR A 64 4.94 -2.97 -18.04
CA THR A 64 5.90 -3.23 -19.13
C THR A 64 5.25 -3.70 -20.41
N ARG A 65 4.07 -4.32 -20.33
CA ARG A 65 3.28 -4.73 -21.51
C ARG A 65 2.69 -3.55 -22.30
N THR A 66 2.64 -2.35 -21.72
CA THR A 66 2.18 -1.14 -22.43
C THR A 66 3.29 -0.48 -23.25
N HIS A 67 4.53 -1.00 -23.17
CA HIS A 67 5.68 -0.53 -23.94
C HIS A 67 6.03 -1.46 -25.12
N THR A 68 5.25 -2.52 -25.32
CA THR A 68 5.25 -3.24 -26.60
C THR A 68 4.62 -2.34 -27.66
#